data_AF-A0AAU5AFE1-F1
#
_entry.id   AF-A0AAU5AFE1-F1
#
_cell.length_a   1.000
_cell.length_b   1.000
_cell.length_c   1.000
_cell.angle_alpha   90.00
_cell.angle_beta   90.00
_cell.angle_gamma   90.00
#
_symmetry.space_group_name_H-M   'P 1'
#
loop_
_entity.id
_entity.type
_entity.pdbx_description
1 polymer ?
#
loop_
_entity_poly.entity_id
_entity_poly.type
_entity_poly.pdbx_seq_one_letter_code
_entity_poly.pdbx_strand_id
1 'polypeptide(L)'
;MTTSGPSPAAPSAAPKVAFDFDHGNFIRDLITTNGGGGFPPAEAIAPGDTPVYTWITLQFQLAWFDALAPYHPTAQGVHSRIARRPAGESATNRNKNIAGLYASYQVVKAVFEERAPVMRMAMTAFGLDPDDDSRDPATPVGIGNTAGIAVVAAHHDDGMNPRGDRGRAYHPRPYADYTGYAPVNTAYALTDPTRWQPALGPHQRRVGGGPGDKGVYTVQQFLTPQLRLVTPLTYQDPAAFPLAPPAHLDPAAPAAYRDAVDEVLAASAALSDEQKVKAEFFEHSPVSLTWAPRAAALAHDLDLDGWAHLFATTALARFDNLIAVWHHKHAHDAVRPFSAVGHVHGEAPVTAWGGPGQGTVTDLPADQWSGYLPPGSHPEFPSAFTALCSAQAQAARRFLGDDILDWTHAIPAGTAQTEPGLVPADDLKLTWETWTAFENDCAASRVWAGVAFPATVQDSIPFGAQFGDLAHEFIQRHIDGDTGH
;
A
#
# COMPACT_ATOMS: atom_id res chain seq x y z
N MET A 1 -41.92 -27.84 43.23
CA MET A 1 -40.45 -27.80 43.11
C MET A 1 -40.10 -26.83 42.01
N THR A 2 -39.76 -25.61 42.38
CA THR A 2 -39.31 -24.54 41.48
C THR A 2 -37.79 -24.63 41.36
N THR A 3 -37.28 -25.05 40.20
CA THR A 3 -35.84 -25.06 39.93
C THR A 3 -35.42 -23.70 39.37
N SER A 4 -34.71 -22.94 40.18
CA SER A 4 -33.97 -21.74 39.83
C SER A 4 -32.87 -22.07 38.80
N GLY A 5 -32.96 -21.50 37.60
CA GLY A 5 -31.86 -21.53 36.63
C GLY A 5 -30.71 -20.61 37.07
N PRO A 6 -29.45 -20.93 36.74
CA PRO A 6 -28.30 -20.12 37.12
C PRO A 6 -28.28 -18.80 36.34
N SER A 7 -27.92 -17.70 37.02
CA SER A 7 -27.65 -16.40 36.41
C SER A 7 -26.54 -16.50 35.34
N PRO A 8 -26.61 -15.72 34.25
CA PRO A 8 -25.52 -15.63 33.29
C PRO A 8 -24.28 -15.05 33.98
N ALA A 9 -23.14 -15.75 33.84
CA ALA A 9 -21.85 -15.27 34.31
C ALA A 9 -21.52 -13.94 33.62
N ALA A 10 -20.97 -13.00 34.40
CA ALA A 10 -20.42 -11.75 33.87
C ALA A 10 -19.38 -12.05 32.78
N PRO A 11 -19.29 -11.23 31.71
CA PRO A 11 -18.26 -11.41 30.70
C PRO A 11 -16.88 -11.37 31.37
N SER A 12 -16.10 -12.43 31.18
CA SER A 12 -14.70 -12.52 31.57
C SER A 12 -13.96 -11.29 31.06
N ALA A 13 -13.29 -10.54 31.95
CA ALA A 13 -12.45 -9.43 31.54
C ALA A 13 -11.44 -9.92 30.49
N ALA A 14 -11.31 -9.19 29.38
CA ALA A 14 -10.33 -9.50 28.35
C ALA A 14 -8.93 -9.60 28.99
N PRO A 15 -8.10 -10.58 28.62
CA PRO A 15 -6.75 -10.68 29.16
C PRO A 15 -6.00 -9.38 28.84
N LYS A 16 -5.50 -8.71 29.89
CA LYS A 16 -4.70 -7.50 29.73
C LYS A 16 -3.39 -7.84 29.02
N VAL A 17 -3.11 -7.15 27.92
CA VAL A 17 -1.81 -7.24 27.26
C VAL A 17 -0.89 -6.24 27.96
N ALA A 18 0.23 -6.72 28.50
CA ALA A 18 1.21 -5.85 29.15
C ALA A 18 1.97 -5.04 28.09
N PHE A 19 1.68 -3.73 28.01
CA PHE A 19 2.46 -2.76 27.25
C PHE A 19 3.01 -1.70 28.22
N ASP A 20 4.31 -1.47 28.19
CA ASP A 20 4.94 -0.41 28.97
C ASP A 20 4.71 0.93 28.27
N PHE A 21 3.73 1.69 28.73
CA PHE A 21 3.45 3.01 28.17
C PHE A 21 4.60 4.00 28.38
N ASP A 22 5.42 3.87 29.42
CA ASP A 22 6.48 4.83 29.73
C ASP A 22 7.71 4.64 28.83
N HIS A 23 8.07 3.40 28.49
CA HIS A 23 9.30 3.13 27.70
C HIS A 23 9.04 2.43 26.36
N GLY A 24 7.84 1.90 26.15
CA GLY A 24 7.44 1.29 24.88
C GLY A 24 7.25 2.31 23.76
N ASN A 25 7.18 1.80 22.55
CA ASN A 25 6.85 2.54 21.34
C ASN A 25 5.65 1.85 20.69
N PHE A 26 4.47 2.48 20.71
CA PHE A 26 3.25 1.83 20.22
C PHE A 26 3.33 1.45 18.73
N ILE A 27 4.07 2.20 17.92
CA ILE A 27 4.28 1.90 16.49
C ILE A 27 5.10 0.61 16.37
N ARG A 28 6.23 0.53 17.06
CA ARG A 28 7.13 -0.63 17.06
C ARG A 28 6.51 -1.87 17.72
N ASP A 29 5.89 -1.71 18.89
CA ASP A 29 5.59 -2.80 19.82
C ASP A 29 4.16 -3.30 19.75
N LEU A 30 3.23 -2.52 19.20
CA LEU A 30 1.82 -2.88 19.10
C LEU A 30 1.35 -2.97 17.64
N ILE A 31 1.56 -1.90 16.86
CA ILE A 31 1.01 -1.80 15.51
C ILE A 31 1.78 -2.68 14.52
N THR A 32 3.11 -2.66 14.56
CA THR A 32 3.94 -3.35 13.56
C THR A 32 4.38 -4.77 13.96
N THR A 33 4.02 -5.26 15.16
CA THR A 33 4.38 -6.59 15.70
C THR A 33 3.18 -7.50 15.96
N ASN A 34 2.15 -7.04 16.67
CA ASN A 34 1.10 -7.92 17.21
C ASN A 34 -0.09 -8.20 16.25
N GLY A 35 -0.13 -7.55 15.08
CA GLY A 35 -1.12 -7.82 14.04
C GLY A 35 -0.68 -8.87 13.00
N GLY A 36 0.39 -9.63 13.27
CA GLY A 36 1.15 -10.28 12.20
C GLY A 36 1.68 -9.26 11.18
N GLY A 37 1.91 -8.01 11.65
CA GLY A 37 2.37 -6.81 10.93
C GLY A 37 1.49 -6.32 9.77
N GLY A 38 0.46 -7.05 9.34
CA GLY A 38 -0.44 -6.64 8.27
C GLY A 38 -1.59 -5.78 8.76
N PHE A 39 -1.38 -4.47 8.89
CA PHE A 39 -2.49 -3.52 9.03
C PHE A 39 -2.61 -2.70 7.73
N PRO A 40 -3.81 -2.66 7.11
CA PRO A 40 -5.04 -3.36 7.46
C PRO A 40 -4.95 -4.88 7.16
N PRO A 41 -5.71 -5.75 7.88
CA PRO A 41 -5.66 -7.19 7.65
C PRO A 41 -6.07 -7.54 6.22
N ALA A 42 -5.38 -8.52 5.64
CA ALA A 42 -5.57 -8.96 4.27
C ALA A 42 -7.03 -9.34 3.97
N GLU A 43 -7.82 -9.79 4.95
CA GLU A 43 -9.23 -10.14 4.78
C GLU A 43 -10.07 -8.97 4.22
N ALA A 44 -9.83 -7.74 4.69
CA ALA A 44 -10.63 -6.57 4.33
C ALA A 44 -10.17 -5.87 3.05
N ILE A 45 -8.86 -5.75 2.84
CA ILE A 45 -8.28 -5.09 1.66
C ILE A 45 -7.33 -6.08 1.01
N ALA A 46 -7.47 -6.30 -0.30
CA ALA A 46 -6.53 -7.17 -1.00
C ALA A 46 -5.12 -6.57 -0.85
N PRO A 47 -4.09 -7.36 -0.51
CA PRO A 47 -2.74 -6.83 -0.33
C PRO A 47 -2.18 -6.07 -1.53
N GLY A 48 -2.65 -6.37 -2.75
CA GLY A 48 -2.27 -5.67 -3.99
C GLY A 48 -3.04 -4.35 -4.25
N ASP A 49 -4.06 -4.01 -3.47
CA ASP A 49 -4.91 -2.82 -3.67
C ASP A 49 -4.29 -1.55 -3.09
N THR A 50 -3.15 -1.19 -3.68
CA THR A 50 -2.31 -0.06 -3.26
C THR A 50 -3.04 1.28 -3.14
N PRO A 51 -4.02 1.68 -3.98
CA PRO A 51 -4.67 2.98 -3.84
C PRO A 51 -5.37 3.17 -2.49
N VAL A 52 -6.20 2.19 -2.11
CA VAL A 52 -6.96 2.27 -0.86
C VAL A 52 -6.03 2.00 0.33
N TYR A 53 -5.10 1.05 0.20
CA TYR A 53 -4.11 0.76 1.24
C TYR A 53 -3.27 1.99 1.61
N THR A 54 -2.73 2.69 0.61
CA THR A 54 -1.86 3.87 0.83
C THR A 54 -2.65 5.08 1.32
N TRP A 55 -3.89 5.27 0.84
CA TRP A 55 -4.77 6.34 1.34
C TRP A 55 -5.10 6.17 2.82
N ILE A 56 -5.40 4.93 3.25
CA ILE A 56 -5.66 4.62 4.65
C ILE A 56 -4.37 4.80 5.46
N THR A 57 -3.26 4.20 5.03
CA THR A 57 -2.00 4.23 5.80
C THR A 57 -1.38 5.63 5.90
N LEU A 58 -1.57 6.50 4.90
CA LEU A 58 -1.24 7.92 5.00
C LEU A 58 -1.95 8.55 6.20
N GLN A 59 -3.27 8.36 6.33
CA GLN A 59 -4.05 8.95 7.41
C GLN A 59 -3.60 8.44 8.78
N PHE A 60 -3.29 7.15 8.92
CA PHE A 60 -2.72 6.64 10.19
C PHE A 60 -1.41 7.35 10.54
N GLN A 61 -0.50 7.43 9.58
CA GLN A 61 0.87 7.89 9.81
C GLN A 61 0.92 9.41 10.02
N LEU A 62 0.07 10.18 9.34
CA LEU A 62 -0.14 11.59 9.63
C LEU A 62 -0.86 11.81 10.98
N ALA A 63 -1.83 10.97 11.35
CA ALA A 63 -2.49 11.08 12.65
C ALA A 63 -1.52 10.82 13.81
N TRP A 64 -0.55 9.91 13.65
CA TRP A 64 0.53 9.72 14.61
C TRP A 64 1.40 10.97 14.69
N PHE A 65 1.86 11.48 13.55
CA PHE A 65 2.67 12.69 13.48
C PHE A 65 1.99 13.88 14.18
N ASP A 66 0.74 14.15 13.84
CA ASP A 66 -0.06 15.24 14.40
C ASP A 66 -0.32 15.09 15.90
N ALA A 67 -0.56 13.87 16.40
CA ALA A 67 -0.79 13.61 17.81
C ALA A 67 0.49 13.72 18.65
N LEU A 68 1.67 13.46 18.06
CA LEU A 68 2.96 13.52 18.72
C LEU A 68 3.59 14.92 18.63
N ALA A 69 3.29 15.70 17.59
CA ALA A 69 3.87 17.02 17.36
C ALA A 69 3.79 17.99 18.58
N PRO A 70 2.69 18.05 19.36
CA PRO A 70 2.61 18.91 20.55
C PRO A 70 3.63 18.56 21.64
N TYR A 71 4.12 17.32 21.65
CA TYR A 71 5.12 16.82 22.58
C TYR A 71 6.56 16.98 22.05
N HIS A 72 6.72 17.34 20.78
CA HIS A 72 8.03 17.58 20.17
C HIS A 72 8.51 19.03 20.45
N PRO A 73 9.83 19.28 20.59
CA PRO A 73 10.37 20.62 20.86
C PRO A 73 10.01 21.67 19.81
N THR A 74 9.83 21.27 18.55
CA THR A 74 9.63 22.19 17.41
C THR A 74 8.46 21.82 16.51
N ALA A 75 8.02 20.55 16.49
CA ALA A 75 7.16 20.07 15.42
C ALA A 75 5.78 20.72 15.46
N GLN A 76 5.15 20.78 14.29
CA GLN A 76 3.79 21.24 14.10
C GLN A 76 3.04 20.22 13.25
N GLY A 77 1.83 19.84 13.68
CA GLY A 77 0.98 18.91 12.94
C GLY A 77 0.73 19.37 11.49
N VAL A 78 0.45 18.43 10.61
CA VAL A 78 0.07 18.68 9.23
C VAL A 78 -1.36 19.23 9.18
N HIS A 79 -2.31 18.52 9.80
CA HIS A 79 -3.74 18.84 9.75
C HIS A 79 -4.30 19.44 11.04
N SER A 80 -3.53 19.38 12.13
CA SER A 80 -3.90 19.93 13.43
C SER A 80 -2.90 21.00 13.89
N ARG A 81 -3.38 21.92 14.74
CA ARG A 81 -2.58 22.99 15.36
C ARG A 81 -2.82 22.99 16.87
N ILE A 82 -2.40 21.91 17.51
CA ILE A 82 -2.51 21.72 18.95
C ILE A 82 -1.32 22.42 19.63
N ALA A 83 -1.58 23.15 20.73
CA ALA A 83 -0.55 23.89 21.44
C ALA A 83 0.52 22.97 22.05
N ARG A 84 1.78 23.40 21.97
CA ARG A 84 2.93 22.67 22.51
C ARG A 84 2.77 22.40 24.02
N ARG A 85 3.14 21.19 24.44
CA ARG A 85 3.09 20.72 25.81
C ARG A 85 4.40 21.04 26.54
N PRO A 86 4.37 21.22 27.88
CA PRO A 86 5.58 21.31 28.68
C PRO A 86 6.49 20.09 28.49
N ALA A 87 7.81 20.29 28.40
CA ALA A 87 8.77 19.21 28.16
C ALA A 87 8.70 18.05 29.18
N GLY A 88 8.28 18.33 30.42
CA GLY A 88 8.07 17.31 31.45
C GLY A 88 6.99 16.28 31.10
N GLU A 89 6.02 16.64 30.25
CA GLU A 89 5.00 15.70 29.73
C GLU A 89 5.55 14.73 28.68
N SER A 90 6.83 14.86 28.31
CA SER A 90 7.55 13.99 27.39
C SER A 90 8.80 13.37 28.02
N ALA A 91 8.88 13.36 29.36
CA ALA A 91 9.94 12.67 30.09
C ALA A 91 9.90 11.14 29.89
N THR A 92 8.72 10.59 29.59
CA THR A 92 8.49 9.20 29.16
C THR A 92 7.60 9.19 27.92
N ASN A 93 7.46 8.04 27.25
CA ASN A 93 6.61 7.88 26.07
C ASN A 93 5.11 7.80 26.39
N ARG A 94 4.70 7.83 27.67
CA ARG A 94 3.32 7.53 28.09
C ARG A 94 2.29 8.37 27.37
N ASN A 95 2.48 9.69 27.36
CA ASN A 95 1.53 10.59 26.74
C ASN A 95 1.49 10.44 25.21
N LYS A 96 2.65 10.28 24.57
CA LYS A 96 2.77 10.06 23.12
C LYS A 96 2.12 8.74 22.69
N ASN A 97 2.37 7.65 23.43
CA ASN A 97 1.76 6.34 23.19
C ASN A 97 0.23 6.40 23.30
N ILE A 98 -0.30 7.05 24.34
CA ILE A 98 -1.75 7.22 24.50
C ILE A 98 -2.31 8.08 23.35
N ALA A 99 -1.72 9.24 23.07
CA ALA A 99 -2.20 10.14 22.02
C ALA A 99 -2.21 9.47 20.64
N GLY A 100 -1.14 8.76 20.27
CA GLY A 100 -1.04 8.03 19.01
C GLY A 100 -2.09 6.92 18.86
N LEU A 101 -2.39 6.19 19.93
CA LEU A 101 -3.43 5.14 19.92
C LEU A 101 -4.85 5.71 19.75
N TYR A 102 -5.18 6.81 20.44
CA TYR A 102 -6.48 7.48 20.26
C TYR A 102 -6.60 8.12 18.87
N ALA A 103 -5.53 8.73 18.36
CA ALA A 103 -5.51 9.27 16.99
C ALA A 103 -5.75 8.16 15.95
N SER A 104 -5.07 7.01 16.11
CA SER A 104 -5.28 5.82 15.29
C SER A 104 -6.74 5.36 15.33
N TYR A 105 -7.36 5.33 16.51
CA TYR A 105 -8.73 4.86 16.66
C TYR A 105 -9.75 5.77 15.97
N GLN A 106 -9.52 7.09 15.95
CA GLN A 106 -10.38 8.00 15.18
C GLN A 106 -10.29 7.73 13.67
N VAL A 107 -9.09 7.45 13.15
CA VAL A 107 -8.90 7.06 11.75
C VAL A 107 -9.61 5.72 11.47
N VAL A 108 -9.38 4.67 12.29
CA VAL A 108 -10.05 3.37 12.14
C VAL A 108 -11.56 3.54 12.04
N LYS A 109 -12.18 4.29 12.96
CA LYS A 109 -13.64 4.47 12.96
C LYS A 109 -14.18 5.11 11.68
N ALA A 110 -13.41 5.99 11.05
CA ALA A 110 -13.88 6.76 9.91
C ALA A 110 -13.64 6.08 8.57
N VAL A 111 -12.47 5.45 8.40
CA VAL A 111 -12.04 4.92 7.10
C VAL A 111 -11.92 3.41 7.07
N PHE A 112 -12.10 2.76 8.22
CA PHE A 112 -11.98 1.32 8.34
C PHE A 112 -12.88 0.72 9.44
N GLU A 113 -14.18 1.05 9.33
CA GLU A 113 -15.21 0.76 10.34
C GLU A 113 -15.25 -0.72 10.74
N GLU A 114 -15.02 -1.64 9.80
CA GLU A 114 -15.05 -3.09 10.04
C GLU A 114 -13.99 -3.53 11.07
N ARG A 115 -12.96 -2.71 11.31
CA ARG A 115 -11.91 -2.96 12.31
C ARG A 115 -12.06 -2.16 13.58
N ALA A 116 -13.02 -1.24 13.67
CA ALA A 116 -13.28 -0.49 14.90
C ALA A 116 -13.52 -1.42 16.11
N PRO A 117 -14.29 -2.53 16.00
CA PRO A 117 -14.47 -3.44 17.14
C PRO A 117 -13.16 -4.09 17.62
N VAL A 118 -12.26 -4.45 16.69
CA VAL A 118 -10.98 -5.07 17.02
C VAL A 118 -10.05 -4.05 17.69
N MET A 119 -9.98 -2.83 17.16
CA MET A 119 -9.18 -1.75 17.77
C MET A 119 -9.71 -1.39 19.17
N ARG A 120 -11.04 -1.35 19.35
CA ARG A 120 -11.68 -1.15 20.65
C ARG A 120 -11.26 -2.20 21.66
N MET A 121 -11.33 -3.48 21.28
CA MET A 121 -10.88 -4.59 22.14
C MET A 121 -9.40 -4.46 22.51
N ALA A 122 -8.54 -4.09 21.56
CA ALA A 122 -7.12 -3.87 21.82
C ALA A 122 -6.88 -2.72 22.81
N MET A 123 -7.54 -1.57 22.61
CA MET A 123 -7.46 -0.43 23.54
C MET A 123 -7.87 -0.82 24.96
N THR A 124 -9.00 -1.53 25.12
CA THR A 124 -9.43 -2.05 26.43
C THR A 124 -8.41 -3.03 27.02
N ALA A 125 -7.81 -3.90 26.20
CA ALA A 125 -6.77 -4.83 26.66
C ALA A 125 -5.49 -4.14 27.13
N PHE A 126 -5.16 -2.96 26.58
CA PHE A 126 -4.06 -2.10 27.04
C PHE A 126 -4.44 -1.22 28.25
N GLY A 127 -5.70 -1.28 28.72
CA GLY A 127 -6.18 -0.48 29.84
C GLY A 127 -6.58 0.95 29.48
N LEU A 128 -6.84 1.23 28.20
CA LEU A 128 -7.40 2.49 27.72
C LEU A 128 -8.93 2.42 27.66
N ASP A 129 -9.59 3.57 27.71
CA ASP A 129 -11.04 3.69 27.54
C ASP A 129 -11.39 4.13 26.11
N PRO A 130 -11.78 3.20 25.21
CA PRO A 130 -12.13 3.56 23.84
C PRO A 130 -13.39 4.44 23.73
N ASP A 131 -14.16 4.64 24.80
CA ASP A 131 -15.31 5.56 24.82
C ASP A 131 -14.95 6.98 25.27
N ASP A 132 -13.70 7.23 25.69
CA ASP A 132 -13.25 8.57 26.06
C ASP A 132 -13.12 9.46 24.80
N ASP A 133 -14.12 10.31 24.61
CA ASP A 133 -14.25 11.24 23.49
C ASP A 133 -13.77 12.67 23.85
N SER A 134 -13.03 12.82 24.95
CA SER A 134 -12.44 14.08 25.38
C SER A 134 -11.70 14.77 24.23
N ARG A 135 -11.76 16.10 24.22
CA ARG A 135 -11.00 16.99 23.33
C ARG A 135 -10.18 18.01 24.12
N ASP A 136 -9.92 17.74 25.40
CA ASP A 136 -9.07 18.60 26.22
C ASP A 136 -7.62 18.56 25.70
N PRO A 137 -7.09 19.67 25.15
CA PRO A 137 -5.73 19.71 24.60
C PRO A 137 -4.63 19.61 25.68
N ALA A 138 -5.00 19.55 26.96
CA ALA A 138 -4.09 19.26 28.06
C ALA A 138 -3.94 17.77 28.40
N THR A 139 -4.70 16.89 27.74
CA THR A 139 -4.66 15.44 27.98
C THR A 139 -4.18 14.69 26.74
N PRO A 140 -3.44 13.58 26.86
CA PRO A 140 -3.04 12.79 25.71
C PRO A 140 -4.24 12.20 24.93
N VAL A 141 -5.33 11.86 25.63
CA VAL A 141 -6.57 11.40 24.99
C VAL A 141 -7.18 12.51 24.11
N GLY A 142 -7.34 13.70 24.68
CA GLY A 142 -7.89 14.84 23.94
C GLY A 142 -7.04 15.28 22.76
N ILE A 143 -5.70 15.22 22.89
CA ILE A 143 -4.75 15.45 21.81
C ILE A 143 -4.91 14.40 20.71
N GLY A 144 -4.91 13.12 21.07
CA GLY A 144 -5.08 12.02 20.11
C GLY A 144 -6.39 12.09 19.35
N ASN A 145 -7.50 12.30 20.07
CA ASN A 145 -8.82 12.47 19.46
C ASN A 145 -8.86 13.67 18.50
N THR A 146 -8.32 14.82 18.92
CA THR A 146 -8.30 16.04 18.10
C THR A 146 -7.47 15.85 16.82
N ALA A 147 -6.27 15.27 16.93
CA ALA A 147 -5.38 15.00 15.81
C ALA A 147 -6.03 14.03 14.80
N GLY A 148 -6.51 12.88 15.27
CA GLY A 148 -7.14 11.88 14.40
C GLY A 148 -8.39 12.40 13.69
N ILE A 149 -9.24 13.18 14.38
CA ILE A 149 -10.41 13.83 13.77
C ILE A 149 -10.00 14.85 12.71
N ALA A 150 -8.95 15.64 12.95
CA ALA A 150 -8.47 16.62 11.99
C ALA A 150 -7.95 15.97 10.69
N VAL A 151 -7.21 14.86 10.82
CA VAL A 151 -6.74 14.08 9.66
C VAL A 151 -7.90 13.50 8.86
N VAL A 152 -8.87 12.87 9.54
CA VAL A 152 -10.09 12.34 8.89
C VAL A 152 -10.86 13.45 8.17
N ALA A 153 -11.00 14.62 8.78
CA ALA A 153 -11.69 15.76 8.18
C ALA A 153 -10.98 16.26 6.92
N ALA A 154 -9.64 16.28 6.91
CA ALA A 154 -8.85 16.70 5.76
C ALA A 154 -8.99 15.75 4.56
N HIS A 155 -9.20 14.45 4.80
CA HIS A 155 -9.30 13.42 3.76
C HIS A 155 -10.75 13.07 3.39
N HIS A 156 -11.73 13.68 4.05
CA HIS A 156 -13.14 13.40 3.83
C HIS A 156 -13.58 13.69 2.38
N ASP A 157 -13.14 14.83 1.84
CA ASP A 157 -13.52 15.34 0.51
C ASP A 157 -12.31 15.60 -0.38
N ASP A 158 -11.21 14.89 -0.15
CA ASP A 158 -9.94 15.07 -0.85
C ASP A 158 -9.99 14.72 -2.35
N GLY A 159 -10.99 13.94 -2.77
CA GLY A 159 -11.18 13.45 -4.14
C GLY A 159 -11.31 11.92 -4.24
N MET A 160 -10.98 11.16 -3.19
CA MET A 160 -10.96 9.69 -3.19
C MET A 160 -12.36 9.05 -3.23
N ASN A 161 -13.39 9.82 -2.85
CA ASN A 161 -14.79 9.38 -2.77
C ASN A 161 -15.05 8.27 -1.72
N PRO A 162 -14.50 8.32 -0.49
CA PRO A 162 -14.68 7.25 0.50
C PRO A 162 -16.13 7.04 0.92
N ARG A 163 -17.01 8.04 0.77
CA ARG A 163 -18.44 7.94 1.08
C ARG A 163 -19.31 7.53 -0.10
N GLY A 164 -18.82 7.70 -1.32
CA GLY A 164 -19.57 7.33 -2.51
C GLY A 164 -20.68 8.29 -2.92
N ASP A 165 -20.74 9.48 -2.36
CA ASP A 165 -21.73 10.52 -2.62
C ASP A 165 -21.30 11.51 -3.73
N ARG A 166 -20.07 11.41 -4.23
CA ARG A 166 -19.64 12.20 -5.40
C ARG A 166 -20.49 11.87 -6.64
N GLY A 167 -21.15 12.89 -7.17
CA GLY A 167 -21.99 12.80 -8.37
C GLY A 167 -23.35 12.12 -8.16
N ARG A 168 -23.80 11.88 -6.92
CA ARG A 168 -25.10 11.25 -6.64
C ARG A 168 -25.70 11.64 -5.28
N ALA A 169 -27.02 11.80 -5.22
CA ALA A 169 -27.75 12.11 -3.97
C ALA A 169 -28.29 10.87 -3.23
N TYR A 170 -28.45 9.74 -3.93
CA TYR A 170 -29.00 8.50 -3.39
C TYR A 170 -28.11 7.31 -3.77
N HIS A 171 -28.18 6.23 -2.97
CA HIS A 171 -27.38 5.02 -3.16
C HIS A 171 -25.87 5.31 -3.33
N PRO A 172 -25.23 5.82 -2.26
CA PRO A 172 -23.79 6.06 -2.28
C PRO A 172 -23.02 4.79 -2.66
N ARG A 173 -21.90 4.96 -3.37
CA ARG A 173 -20.99 3.87 -3.73
C ARG A 173 -19.56 4.21 -3.32
N PRO A 174 -19.15 3.90 -2.08
CA PRO A 174 -17.80 4.16 -1.57
C PRO A 174 -16.72 3.77 -2.57
N TYR A 175 -15.73 4.65 -2.76
CA TYR A 175 -14.58 4.51 -3.66
C TYR A 175 -14.92 4.37 -5.16
N ALA A 176 -16.19 4.48 -5.55
CA ALA A 176 -16.56 4.35 -6.96
C ALA A 176 -16.04 5.53 -7.79
N ASP A 177 -15.75 5.24 -9.05
CA ASP A 177 -15.42 6.27 -10.03
C ASP A 177 -16.57 7.27 -10.21
N TYR A 178 -16.20 8.55 -10.28
CA TYR A 178 -17.09 9.65 -10.67
C TYR A 178 -16.52 10.46 -11.86
N THR A 179 -15.41 10.01 -12.44
CA THR A 179 -14.70 10.69 -13.54
C THR A 179 -15.21 10.28 -14.92
N GLY A 180 -15.93 9.16 -15.01
CA GLY A 180 -16.51 8.67 -16.26
C GLY A 180 -15.52 7.86 -17.10
N TYR A 181 -14.51 7.27 -16.46
CA TYR A 181 -13.55 6.41 -17.16
C TYR A 181 -14.28 5.21 -17.80
N ALA A 182 -13.96 4.95 -19.06
CA ALA A 182 -14.43 3.79 -19.79
C ALA A 182 -13.28 3.24 -20.66
N PRO A 183 -12.94 1.95 -20.54
CA PRO A 183 -11.92 1.34 -21.39
C PRO A 183 -12.43 1.24 -22.83
N VAL A 184 -11.54 1.40 -23.81
CA VAL A 184 -11.87 1.20 -25.24
C VAL A 184 -12.02 -0.29 -25.59
N ASN A 185 -11.36 -1.16 -24.81
CA ASN A 185 -11.43 -2.60 -24.95
C ASN A 185 -12.43 -3.21 -23.97
N THR A 186 -12.96 -4.37 -24.33
CA THR A 186 -13.76 -5.19 -23.41
C THR A 186 -12.98 -6.44 -23.03
N ALA A 187 -13.43 -7.17 -22.01
CA ALA A 187 -12.83 -8.46 -21.67
C ALA A 187 -12.92 -9.51 -22.78
N TYR A 188 -13.75 -9.28 -23.80
CA TYR A 188 -14.01 -10.23 -24.89
C TYR A 188 -13.47 -9.76 -26.25
N ALA A 189 -13.03 -8.49 -26.35
CA ALA A 189 -12.55 -7.92 -27.60
C ALA A 189 -11.46 -6.88 -27.35
N LEU A 190 -10.28 -7.14 -27.92
CA LEU A 190 -9.15 -6.22 -27.99
C LEU A 190 -9.25 -5.41 -29.28
N THR A 191 -9.91 -4.26 -29.22
CA THR A 191 -10.14 -3.36 -30.36
C THR A 191 -8.92 -2.48 -30.63
N ASP A 192 -8.23 -2.06 -29.58
CA ASP A 192 -6.97 -1.32 -29.65
C ASP A 192 -5.91 -2.04 -28.82
N PRO A 193 -4.89 -2.67 -29.46
CA PRO A 193 -3.87 -3.45 -28.76
C PRO A 193 -2.86 -2.60 -28.00
N THR A 194 -2.95 -1.27 -28.06
CA THR A 194 -2.08 -0.37 -27.29
C THR A 194 -2.75 0.10 -26.00
N ARG A 195 -4.05 -0.19 -25.84
CA ARG A 195 -4.89 0.30 -24.75
C ARG A 195 -5.26 -0.79 -23.76
N TRP A 196 -5.53 -0.40 -22.52
CA TRP A 196 -5.83 -1.34 -21.44
C TRP A 196 -7.06 -2.19 -21.77
N GLN A 197 -6.95 -3.49 -21.53
CA GLN A 197 -8.05 -4.43 -21.62
C GLN A 197 -8.38 -4.94 -20.21
N PRO A 198 -9.62 -4.77 -19.74
CA PRO A 198 -10.06 -5.37 -18.49
C PRO A 198 -10.04 -6.90 -18.59
N ALA A 199 -9.37 -7.58 -17.66
CA ALA A 199 -9.35 -9.04 -17.65
C ALA A 199 -10.68 -9.63 -17.14
N LEU A 200 -11.11 -10.76 -17.72
CA LEU A 200 -12.10 -11.65 -17.14
C LEU A 200 -11.39 -12.60 -16.17
N GLY A 201 -11.86 -12.70 -14.94
CA GLY A 201 -11.27 -13.60 -13.95
C GLY A 201 -12.28 -14.07 -12.91
N PRO A 202 -11.89 -15.06 -12.07
CA PRO A 202 -12.73 -15.46 -10.95
C PRO A 202 -12.93 -14.29 -9.99
N HIS A 203 -14.07 -14.26 -9.31
CA HIS A 203 -14.35 -13.25 -8.29
C HIS A 203 -13.30 -13.24 -7.15
N GLN A 204 -12.69 -14.40 -6.86
CA GLN A 204 -11.56 -14.57 -5.94
C GLN A 204 -10.24 -14.03 -6.53
N ARG A 205 -10.18 -12.74 -6.86
CA ARG A 205 -9.14 -12.12 -7.71
C ARG A 205 -7.73 -11.99 -7.12
N ARG A 206 -7.53 -12.39 -5.85
CA ARG A 206 -6.27 -12.18 -5.11
C ARG A 206 -5.25 -13.29 -5.44
N VAL A 207 -3.97 -13.03 -5.18
CA VAL A 207 -2.92 -14.07 -5.20
C VAL A 207 -3.35 -15.23 -4.28
N GLY A 208 -3.24 -16.47 -4.76
CA GLY A 208 -3.63 -17.68 -4.02
C GLY A 208 -5.13 -17.92 -3.80
N GLY A 209 -6.00 -17.05 -4.34
CA GLY A 209 -7.44 -17.11 -4.09
C GLY A 209 -7.82 -16.40 -2.79
N GLY A 210 -8.63 -15.35 -2.91
CA GLY A 210 -9.12 -14.56 -1.77
C GLY A 210 -10.59 -14.84 -1.43
N PRO A 211 -11.16 -14.04 -0.51
CA PRO A 211 -12.60 -14.01 -0.32
C PRO A 211 -13.33 -13.76 -1.64
N GLY A 212 -14.39 -14.53 -1.87
CA GLY A 212 -15.24 -14.39 -3.04
C GLY A 212 -16.04 -15.64 -3.33
N ASP A 213 -17.16 -15.46 -4.02
CA ASP A 213 -18.07 -16.53 -4.42
C ASP A 213 -17.47 -17.51 -5.43
N LYS A 214 -17.55 -18.80 -5.10
CA LYS A 214 -17.09 -19.89 -5.95
C LYS A 214 -17.92 -19.97 -7.24
N GLY A 215 -17.23 -20.09 -8.37
CA GLY A 215 -17.87 -20.23 -9.69
C GLY A 215 -18.37 -18.93 -10.31
N VAL A 216 -18.19 -17.79 -9.61
CA VAL A 216 -18.52 -16.46 -10.15
C VAL A 216 -17.30 -15.88 -10.86
N TYR A 217 -17.54 -15.33 -12.05
CA TYR A 217 -16.54 -14.61 -12.83
C TYR A 217 -16.93 -13.14 -12.94
N THR A 218 -15.93 -12.27 -12.91
CA THR A 218 -16.08 -10.82 -12.97
C THR A 218 -15.12 -10.23 -13.97
N VAL A 219 -15.51 -9.11 -14.58
CA VAL A 219 -14.65 -8.30 -15.44
C VAL A 219 -14.05 -7.19 -14.61
N GLN A 220 -12.75 -6.97 -14.74
CA GLN A 220 -12.06 -5.88 -14.06
C GLN A 220 -12.67 -4.51 -14.41
N GLN A 221 -12.52 -3.56 -13.49
CA GLN A 221 -12.69 -2.14 -13.76
C GLN A 221 -11.44 -1.41 -13.29
N PHE A 222 -11.14 -0.24 -13.86
CA PHE A 222 -10.02 0.55 -13.41
C PHE A 222 -10.27 0.96 -11.94
N LEU A 223 -9.43 0.45 -11.03
CA LEU A 223 -9.51 0.69 -9.61
C LEU A 223 -9.26 2.17 -9.31
N THR A 224 -10.23 2.79 -8.63
CA THR A 224 -10.21 4.20 -8.17
C THR A 224 -9.62 5.19 -9.19
N PRO A 225 -10.19 5.35 -10.41
CA PRO A 225 -9.67 6.28 -11.41
C PRO A 225 -9.62 7.72 -10.90
N GLN A 226 -10.50 8.05 -9.96
CA GLN A 226 -10.54 9.33 -9.26
C GLN A 226 -9.31 9.63 -8.40
N LEU A 227 -8.44 8.66 -8.08
CA LEU A 227 -7.19 8.91 -7.33
C LEU A 227 -6.33 10.00 -8.02
N ARG A 228 -6.40 10.12 -9.35
CA ARG A 228 -5.74 11.19 -10.11
C ARG A 228 -6.21 12.62 -9.77
N LEU A 229 -7.36 12.73 -9.09
CA LEU A 229 -8.00 13.99 -8.70
C LEU A 229 -7.93 14.23 -7.19
N VAL A 230 -7.30 13.33 -6.44
CA VAL A 230 -7.09 13.54 -5.01
C VAL A 230 -6.14 14.72 -4.82
N THR A 231 -6.42 15.55 -3.83
CA THR A 231 -5.60 16.72 -3.48
C THR A 231 -4.27 16.25 -2.87
N PRO A 232 -3.12 16.46 -3.55
CA PRO A 232 -1.81 16.12 -3.00
C PRO A 232 -1.39 17.10 -1.90
N LEU A 233 -0.43 16.71 -1.06
CA LEU A 233 0.10 17.58 0.01
C LEU A 233 1.41 18.27 -0.38
N THR A 234 2.21 17.67 -1.26
CA THR A 234 3.58 18.11 -1.58
C THR A 234 3.71 18.86 -2.91
N TYR A 235 2.66 18.86 -3.73
CA TYR A 235 2.61 19.56 -5.02
C TYR A 235 1.20 20.10 -5.30
N GLN A 236 0.98 20.69 -6.48
CA GLN A 236 -0.33 21.28 -6.85
C GLN A 236 -1.00 20.56 -8.03
N ASP A 237 -0.23 20.15 -9.03
CA ASP A 237 -0.74 19.50 -10.23
C ASP A 237 0.13 18.29 -10.58
N PRO A 238 -0.42 17.06 -10.67
CA PRO A 238 0.34 15.88 -11.10
C PRO A 238 0.92 16.02 -12.51
N ALA A 239 0.35 16.87 -13.38
CA ALA A 239 0.89 17.13 -14.71
C ALA A 239 2.26 17.85 -14.70
N ALA A 240 2.68 18.40 -13.56
CA ALA A 240 4.01 18.98 -13.38
C ALA A 240 5.14 17.93 -13.42
N PHE A 241 4.80 16.63 -13.33
CA PHE A 241 5.72 15.52 -13.42
C PHE A 241 5.52 14.79 -14.75
N PRO A 242 6.07 15.29 -15.87
CA PRO A 242 5.81 14.70 -17.18
C PRO A 242 6.40 13.29 -17.28
N LEU A 243 5.63 12.38 -17.85
CA LEU A 243 6.07 11.05 -18.23
C LEU A 243 5.60 10.77 -19.65
N ALA A 244 6.54 10.61 -20.57
CA ALA A 244 6.23 10.38 -21.98
C ALA A 244 5.45 9.06 -22.16
N PRO A 245 4.60 8.94 -23.20
CA PRO A 245 3.97 7.67 -23.53
C PRO A 245 5.01 6.55 -23.69
N PRO A 246 4.67 5.30 -23.32
CA PRO A 246 5.61 4.18 -23.37
C PRO A 246 6.00 3.85 -24.81
N ALA A 247 7.22 4.23 -25.21
CA ALA A 247 7.70 4.06 -26.59
C ALA A 247 7.74 2.59 -27.04
N HIS A 248 7.93 1.66 -26.10
CA HIS A 248 7.90 0.22 -26.37
C HIS A 248 6.49 -0.30 -26.72
N LEU A 249 5.44 0.49 -26.55
CA LEU A 249 4.06 0.17 -26.93
C LEU A 249 3.56 1.03 -28.10
N ASP A 250 4.44 1.78 -28.77
CA ASP A 250 4.08 2.64 -29.90
C ASP A 250 3.59 1.78 -31.08
N PRO A 251 2.35 1.98 -31.57
CA PRO A 251 1.82 1.24 -32.73
C PRO A 251 2.61 1.51 -34.02
N ALA A 252 3.36 2.61 -34.10
CA ALA A 252 4.27 2.90 -35.21
C ALA A 252 5.60 2.13 -35.13
N ALA A 253 5.89 1.44 -34.02
CA ALA A 253 7.11 0.68 -33.78
C ALA A 253 6.82 -0.80 -33.44
N PRO A 254 6.22 -1.59 -34.37
CA PRO A 254 5.78 -2.96 -34.10
C PRO A 254 6.90 -3.93 -33.72
N ALA A 255 8.14 -3.66 -34.11
CA ALA A 255 9.30 -4.45 -33.67
C ALA A 255 9.56 -4.25 -32.17
N ALA A 256 9.57 -3.00 -31.69
CA ALA A 256 9.75 -2.69 -30.27
C ALA A 256 8.61 -3.27 -29.40
N TYR A 257 7.38 -3.23 -29.91
CA TYR A 257 6.23 -3.87 -29.24
C TYR A 257 6.44 -5.38 -29.09
N ARG A 258 6.87 -6.05 -30.16
CA ARG A 258 7.17 -7.49 -30.13
C ARG A 258 8.32 -7.80 -29.17
N ASP A 259 9.40 -7.04 -29.22
CA ASP A 259 10.57 -7.23 -28.34
C ASP A 259 10.16 -7.10 -26.86
N ALA A 260 9.34 -6.10 -26.50
CA ALA A 260 8.84 -5.93 -25.14
C ALA A 260 7.97 -7.11 -24.67
N VAL A 261 7.15 -7.67 -25.57
CA VAL A 261 6.36 -8.89 -25.29
C VAL A 261 7.26 -10.11 -25.09
N ASP A 262 8.26 -10.28 -25.95
CA ASP A 262 9.18 -11.42 -25.90
C ASP A 262 10.06 -11.39 -24.65
N GLU A 263 10.44 -10.21 -24.15
CA GLU A 263 11.13 -10.06 -22.86
C GLU A 263 10.28 -10.53 -21.67
N VAL A 264 8.96 -10.29 -21.69
CA VAL A 264 8.05 -10.78 -20.64
C VAL A 264 7.93 -12.30 -20.69
N LEU A 265 7.80 -12.88 -21.88
CA LEU A 265 7.77 -14.35 -22.04
C LEU A 265 9.09 -14.99 -21.60
N ALA A 266 10.23 -14.38 -21.95
CA ALA A 266 11.54 -14.84 -21.51
C ALA A 266 11.69 -14.81 -19.99
N ALA A 267 11.22 -13.74 -19.33
CA ALA A 267 11.20 -13.66 -17.87
C ALA A 267 10.28 -14.74 -17.25
N SER A 268 9.10 -14.97 -17.84
CA SER A 268 8.17 -16.02 -17.41
C SER A 268 8.78 -17.42 -17.53
N ALA A 269 9.48 -17.71 -18.64
CA ALA A 269 10.14 -18.99 -18.88
C ALA A 269 11.31 -19.27 -17.93
N ALA A 270 11.94 -18.22 -17.40
CA ALA A 270 13.13 -18.29 -16.56
C ALA A 270 12.83 -18.18 -15.05
N LEU A 271 11.55 -18.19 -14.64
CA LEU A 271 11.14 -18.00 -13.25
C LEU A 271 11.79 -19.01 -12.29
N SER A 272 12.60 -18.48 -11.37
CA SER A 272 13.12 -19.23 -10.23
C SER A 272 12.21 -19.13 -9.01
N ASP A 273 12.40 -20.03 -8.03
CA ASP A 273 11.69 -19.97 -6.75
C ASP A 273 11.89 -18.63 -6.03
N GLU A 274 13.13 -18.11 -6.03
CA GLU A 274 13.41 -16.80 -5.42
C GLU A 274 12.64 -15.67 -6.12
N GLN A 275 12.56 -15.67 -7.45
CA GLN A 275 11.83 -14.66 -8.21
C GLN A 275 10.32 -14.75 -7.99
N LYS A 276 9.78 -15.97 -7.89
CA LYS A 276 8.37 -16.23 -7.56
C LYS A 276 8.01 -15.70 -6.17
N VAL A 277 8.82 -16.02 -5.15
CA VAL A 277 8.54 -15.52 -3.79
C VAL A 277 8.73 -14.01 -3.69
N LYS A 278 9.70 -13.41 -4.41
CA LYS A 278 9.84 -11.95 -4.49
C LYS A 278 8.63 -11.31 -5.16
N ALA A 279 8.12 -11.88 -6.25
CA ALA A 279 6.89 -11.40 -6.90
C ALA A 279 5.72 -11.30 -5.93
N GLU A 280 5.44 -12.35 -5.16
CA GLU A 280 4.37 -12.31 -4.16
C GLU A 280 4.66 -11.37 -2.98
N PHE A 281 5.92 -11.35 -2.52
CA PHE A 281 6.35 -10.50 -1.42
C PHE A 281 6.11 -9.02 -1.73
N PHE A 282 6.50 -8.55 -2.92
CA PHE A 282 6.32 -7.15 -3.31
C PHE A 282 4.85 -6.82 -3.60
N GLU A 283 4.06 -7.76 -4.12
CA GLU A 283 2.61 -7.62 -4.29
C GLU A 283 1.89 -7.43 -2.94
N HIS A 284 2.46 -7.96 -1.85
CA HIS A 284 1.87 -7.85 -0.52
C HIS A 284 2.20 -6.51 0.15
N SER A 285 1.46 -5.46 -0.19
CA SER A 285 1.69 -4.07 0.29
C SER A 285 1.89 -3.92 1.80
N PRO A 286 1.12 -4.61 2.69
CA PRO A 286 1.38 -4.50 4.13
C PRO A 286 2.77 -4.96 4.57
N VAL A 287 3.40 -5.87 3.82
CA VAL A 287 4.75 -6.36 4.10
C VAL A 287 5.75 -5.46 3.37
N SER A 288 5.68 -5.37 2.05
CA SER A 288 6.67 -4.65 1.25
C SER A 288 6.71 -3.14 1.56
N LEU A 289 5.56 -2.50 1.75
CA LEU A 289 5.51 -1.06 1.96
C LEU A 289 5.57 -0.68 3.44
N THR A 290 4.95 -1.43 4.35
CA THR A 290 4.91 -1.02 5.77
C THR A 290 6.02 -1.63 6.62
N TRP A 291 6.56 -2.80 6.27
CA TRP A 291 7.66 -3.39 7.06
C TRP A 291 9.04 -2.92 6.63
N ALA A 292 9.21 -2.42 5.41
CA ALA A 292 10.50 -1.86 5.02
C ALA A 292 10.87 -0.61 5.86
N PRO A 293 10.00 0.40 6.07
CA PRO A 293 10.30 1.50 6.99
C PRO A 293 10.48 1.04 8.43
N ARG A 294 9.79 -0.04 8.85
CA ARG A 294 9.99 -0.67 10.15
C ARG A 294 11.40 -1.25 10.29
N ALA A 295 11.89 -1.96 9.27
CA ALA A 295 13.23 -2.54 9.27
C ALA A 295 14.30 -1.44 9.36
N ALA A 296 14.17 -0.38 8.58
CA ALA A 296 15.06 0.78 8.68
C ALA A 296 14.95 1.47 10.05
N ALA A 297 13.75 1.67 10.60
CA ALA A 297 13.62 2.26 11.94
C ALA A 297 14.32 1.43 13.04
N LEU A 298 14.38 0.10 12.88
CA LEU A 298 15.13 -0.79 13.77
C LEU A 298 16.63 -0.73 13.53
N ALA A 299 17.07 -0.75 12.27
CA ALA A 299 18.47 -0.67 11.89
C ALA A 299 19.15 0.63 12.38
N HIS A 300 18.36 1.70 12.52
CA HIS A 300 18.81 3.01 12.99
C HIS A 300 18.50 3.30 14.47
N ASP A 301 17.98 2.32 15.23
CA ASP A 301 17.61 2.45 16.65
C ASP A 301 16.76 3.70 16.95
N LEU A 302 15.76 3.98 16.08
CA LEU A 302 14.95 5.18 16.20
C LEU A 302 14.08 5.17 17.46
N ASP A 303 13.95 6.34 18.09
CA ASP A 303 13.00 6.58 19.17
C ASP A 303 11.56 6.78 18.64
N LEU A 304 10.58 6.97 19.54
CA LEU A 304 9.18 7.08 19.15
C LEU A 304 8.89 8.21 18.16
N ASP A 305 9.57 9.36 18.29
CA ASP A 305 9.40 10.47 17.35
C ASP A 305 10.04 10.12 16.00
N GLY A 306 11.24 9.53 15.99
CA GLY A 306 11.90 9.05 14.78
C GLY A 306 11.05 8.03 14.00
N TRP A 307 10.38 7.11 14.69
CA TRP A 307 9.40 6.21 14.07
C TRP A 307 8.23 6.97 13.43
N ALA A 308 7.61 7.90 14.16
CA ALA A 308 6.49 8.67 13.65
C ALA A 308 6.89 9.53 12.44
N HIS A 309 8.08 10.14 12.47
CA HIS A 309 8.61 10.97 11.40
C HIS A 309 8.96 10.15 10.14
N LEU A 310 9.66 9.01 10.28
CA LEU A 310 9.99 8.15 9.15
C LEU A 310 8.72 7.59 8.48
N PHE A 311 7.75 7.14 9.29
CA PHE A 311 6.49 6.63 8.76
C PHE A 311 5.69 7.73 8.07
N ALA A 312 5.54 8.91 8.67
CA ALA A 312 4.86 10.03 8.01
C ALA A 312 5.51 10.41 6.67
N THR A 313 6.85 10.50 6.64
CA THR A 313 7.62 10.84 5.43
C THR A 313 7.42 9.81 4.33
N THR A 314 7.52 8.52 4.66
CA THR A 314 7.37 7.44 3.68
C THR A 314 5.91 7.20 3.25
N ALA A 315 4.91 7.38 4.12
CA ALA A 315 3.50 7.39 3.71
C ALA A 315 3.21 8.50 2.71
N LEU A 316 3.67 9.70 3.02
CA LEU A 316 3.43 10.86 2.18
C LEU A 316 4.04 10.67 0.80
N ALA A 317 5.30 10.22 0.73
CA ALA A 317 5.97 9.91 -0.52
C ALA A 317 5.19 8.91 -1.38
N ARG A 318 4.71 7.82 -0.76
CA ARG A 318 3.94 6.78 -1.44
C ARG A 318 2.62 7.30 -2.00
N PHE A 319 1.86 8.04 -1.20
CA PHE A 319 0.51 8.44 -1.58
C PHE A 319 0.53 9.56 -2.63
N ASP A 320 1.34 10.60 -2.43
CA ASP A 320 1.46 11.69 -3.39
C ASP A 320 2.03 11.21 -4.73
N ASN A 321 2.96 10.25 -4.71
CA ASN A 321 3.40 9.53 -5.91
C ASN A 321 2.24 8.85 -6.64
N LEU A 322 1.37 8.14 -5.91
CA LEU A 322 0.28 7.37 -6.52
C LEU A 322 -0.75 8.25 -7.23
N ILE A 323 -1.00 9.45 -6.74
CA ILE A 323 -1.85 10.44 -7.41
C ILE A 323 -1.28 10.74 -8.82
N ALA A 324 0.02 10.98 -8.92
CA ALA A 324 0.69 11.25 -10.20
C ALA A 324 0.78 9.99 -11.09
N VAL A 325 1.02 8.82 -10.50
CA VAL A 325 0.94 7.53 -11.23
C VAL A 325 -0.46 7.34 -11.84
N TRP A 326 -1.53 7.58 -11.07
CA TRP A 326 -2.90 7.41 -11.57
C TRP A 326 -3.27 8.44 -12.63
N HIS A 327 -2.71 9.65 -12.56
CA HIS A 327 -2.81 10.64 -13.63
C HIS A 327 -2.26 10.08 -14.95
N HIS A 328 -1.04 9.55 -14.95
CA HIS A 328 -0.41 8.99 -16.15
C HIS A 328 -1.04 7.68 -16.61
N LYS A 329 -1.44 6.80 -15.69
CA LYS A 329 -2.19 5.58 -16.02
C LYS A 329 -3.49 5.90 -16.74
N HIS A 330 -4.22 6.91 -16.27
CA HIS A 330 -5.45 7.35 -16.92
C HIS A 330 -5.16 8.00 -18.28
N ALA A 331 -4.08 8.79 -18.40
CA ALA A 331 -3.75 9.50 -19.64
C ALA A 331 -3.28 8.56 -20.75
N HIS A 332 -2.38 7.64 -20.42
CA HIS A 332 -1.80 6.69 -21.38
C HIS A 332 -2.70 5.48 -21.62
N ASP A 333 -3.44 5.05 -20.60
CA ASP A 333 -4.37 3.91 -20.64
C ASP A 333 -3.74 2.68 -21.31
N ALA A 334 -2.47 2.41 -20.97
CA ALA A 334 -1.62 1.45 -21.67
C ALA A 334 -2.03 -0.03 -21.44
N VAL A 335 -1.87 -0.82 -22.51
CA VAL A 335 -2.10 -2.28 -22.54
C VAL A 335 -1.22 -3.04 -21.53
N ARG A 336 -1.74 -4.18 -21.03
CA ARG A 336 -1.02 -5.08 -20.12
C ARG A 336 -0.37 -6.24 -20.89
N PRO A 337 0.67 -6.90 -20.32
CA PRO A 337 1.36 -7.98 -21.01
C PRO A 337 0.46 -9.13 -21.48
N PHE A 338 -0.54 -9.56 -20.70
CA PHE A 338 -1.40 -10.68 -21.08
C PHE A 338 -2.16 -10.43 -22.40
N SER A 339 -2.67 -9.20 -22.60
CA SER A 339 -3.32 -8.80 -23.85
C SER A 339 -2.32 -8.66 -25.00
N ALA A 340 -1.14 -8.09 -24.70
CA ALA A 340 -0.09 -7.86 -25.70
C ALA A 340 0.50 -9.18 -26.24
N VAL A 341 0.68 -10.19 -25.37
CA VAL A 341 1.15 -11.53 -25.74
C VAL A 341 0.17 -12.18 -26.73
N GLY A 342 -1.12 -12.21 -26.39
CA GLY A 342 -2.16 -12.74 -27.29
C GLY A 342 -2.26 -11.96 -28.61
N HIS A 343 -2.05 -10.63 -28.58
CA HIS A 343 -2.04 -9.80 -29.79
C HIS A 343 -0.87 -10.14 -30.74
N VAL A 344 0.35 -10.29 -30.20
CA VAL A 344 1.58 -10.43 -30.98
C VAL A 344 1.76 -11.84 -31.55
N HIS A 345 1.35 -12.85 -30.79
CA HIS A 345 1.61 -14.26 -31.09
C HIS A 345 0.34 -15.08 -31.40
N GLY A 346 -0.86 -14.58 -31.09
CA GLY A 346 -2.11 -15.30 -31.33
C GLY A 346 -2.16 -16.64 -30.62
N GLU A 347 -2.56 -17.70 -31.33
CA GLU A 347 -2.55 -19.08 -30.81
C GLU A 347 -1.19 -19.79 -30.96
N ALA A 348 -0.16 -19.11 -31.49
CA ALA A 348 1.14 -19.74 -31.69
C ALA A 348 1.72 -20.20 -30.34
N PRO A 349 2.38 -21.38 -30.29
CA PRO A 349 2.98 -21.86 -29.07
C PRO A 349 4.15 -20.96 -28.64
N VAL A 350 4.20 -20.62 -27.35
CA VAL A 350 5.26 -19.86 -26.71
C VAL A 350 5.90 -20.65 -25.58
N THR A 351 7.14 -20.28 -25.23
CA THR A 351 7.83 -20.82 -24.05
C THR A 351 7.62 -19.90 -22.86
N ALA A 352 7.02 -20.39 -21.78
CA ALA A 352 6.71 -19.61 -20.58
C ALA A 352 6.37 -20.52 -19.38
N TRP A 353 6.09 -19.93 -18.22
CA TRP A 353 5.50 -20.66 -17.09
C TRP A 353 4.09 -21.16 -17.45
N GLY A 354 3.87 -22.48 -17.33
CA GLY A 354 2.63 -23.15 -17.74
C GLY A 354 1.50 -23.09 -16.71
N GLY A 355 1.64 -22.29 -15.66
CA GLY A 355 0.71 -22.24 -14.54
C GLY A 355 1.15 -23.09 -13.34
N PRO A 356 0.34 -23.10 -12.25
CA PRO A 356 0.73 -23.71 -10.99
C PRO A 356 1.16 -25.18 -11.12
N GLY A 357 2.39 -25.46 -10.68
CA GLY A 357 2.98 -26.80 -10.67
C GLY A 357 3.40 -27.34 -12.04
N GLN A 358 3.28 -26.55 -13.11
CA GLN A 358 3.66 -26.99 -14.47
C GLN A 358 5.12 -26.66 -14.82
N GLY A 359 5.74 -25.70 -14.12
CA GLY A 359 7.07 -25.20 -14.48
C GLY A 359 7.05 -24.51 -15.85
N THR A 360 8.18 -24.54 -16.55
CA THR A 360 8.29 -23.98 -17.91
C THR A 360 7.81 -24.99 -18.95
N VAL A 361 6.90 -24.57 -19.82
CA VAL A 361 6.36 -25.35 -20.95
C VAL A 361 6.70 -24.65 -22.28
N THR A 362 6.67 -25.38 -23.39
CA THR A 362 7.08 -24.86 -24.73
C THR A 362 5.96 -24.88 -25.76
N ASP A 363 4.80 -25.41 -25.41
CA ASP A 363 3.62 -25.60 -26.24
C ASP A 363 2.39 -24.83 -25.75
N LEU A 364 2.59 -23.84 -24.87
CA LEU A 364 1.52 -22.99 -24.35
C LEU A 364 1.00 -22.06 -25.46
N PRO A 365 -0.29 -22.12 -25.83
CA PRO A 365 -0.87 -21.14 -26.75
C PRO A 365 -0.77 -19.74 -26.15
N ALA A 366 -0.23 -18.77 -26.89
CA ALA A 366 0.07 -17.44 -26.34
C ALA A 366 -1.20 -16.69 -25.86
N ASP A 367 -2.35 -16.91 -26.50
CA ASP A 367 -3.65 -16.38 -26.10
C ASP A 367 -4.22 -17.01 -24.80
N GLN A 368 -3.59 -18.08 -24.30
CA GLN A 368 -3.90 -18.71 -23.01
C GLN A 368 -2.89 -18.33 -21.92
N TRP A 369 -1.82 -17.60 -22.25
CA TRP A 369 -0.79 -17.22 -21.29
C TRP A 369 -1.31 -16.20 -20.27
N SER A 370 -0.91 -16.40 -19.01
CA SER A 370 -1.04 -15.41 -17.94
C SER A 370 0.26 -15.36 -17.16
N GLY A 371 0.56 -14.19 -16.60
CA GLY A 371 1.68 -14.01 -15.67
C GLY A 371 1.51 -14.82 -14.37
N TYR A 372 2.60 -14.92 -13.61
CA TYR A 372 2.64 -15.58 -12.30
C TYR A 372 1.69 -14.93 -11.30
N LEU A 373 1.61 -13.59 -11.30
CA LEU A 373 0.63 -12.86 -10.51
C LEU A 373 -0.61 -12.53 -11.36
N PRO A 374 -1.82 -12.50 -10.77
CA PRO A 374 -3.00 -11.93 -11.41
C PRO A 374 -2.74 -10.48 -11.87
N PRO A 375 -3.19 -10.07 -13.07
CA PRO A 375 -2.99 -8.70 -13.53
C PRO A 375 -3.77 -7.71 -12.66
N GLY A 376 -3.14 -6.59 -12.31
CA GLY A 376 -3.79 -5.51 -11.57
C GLY A 376 -4.93 -4.86 -12.36
N SER A 377 -5.99 -4.44 -11.67
CA SER A 377 -7.20 -3.85 -12.26
C SER A 377 -7.01 -2.37 -12.61
N HIS A 378 -6.03 -2.08 -13.45
CA HIS A 378 -5.70 -0.74 -13.92
C HIS A 378 -4.75 -0.80 -15.13
N PRO A 379 -4.64 0.27 -15.93
CA PRO A 379 -3.64 0.40 -17.00
C PRO A 379 -2.20 0.13 -16.54
N GLU A 380 -1.34 -0.27 -17.47
CA GLU A 380 0.01 -0.78 -17.18
C GLU A 380 1.00 0.32 -16.78
N PHE A 381 1.06 1.42 -17.53
CA PHE A 381 2.13 2.41 -17.45
C PHE A 381 1.73 3.71 -16.72
N PRO A 382 2.59 4.25 -15.83
CA PRO A 382 3.82 3.66 -15.27
C PRO A 382 3.53 2.56 -14.25
N SER A 383 4.52 1.78 -13.84
CA SER A 383 4.37 0.75 -12.80
C SER A 383 4.15 1.37 -11.42
N ALA A 384 2.98 1.09 -10.83
CA ALA A 384 2.61 1.63 -9.52
C ALA A 384 3.50 1.12 -8.39
N PHE A 385 3.73 -0.19 -8.30
CA PHE A 385 4.59 -0.78 -7.26
C PHE A 385 6.03 -0.31 -7.36
N THR A 386 6.56 -0.21 -8.59
CA THR A 386 7.93 0.31 -8.80
C THR A 386 8.06 1.74 -8.31
N ALA A 387 7.15 2.62 -8.72
CA ALA A 387 7.16 4.02 -8.32
C ALA A 387 6.93 4.18 -6.79
N LEU A 388 6.07 3.35 -6.18
CA LEU A 388 5.85 3.31 -4.74
C LEU A 388 7.12 2.93 -3.95
N CYS A 389 7.77 1.82 -4.35
CA CYS A 389 9.00 1.36 -3.73
C CYS A 389 10.10 2.42 -3.86
N SER A 390 10.20 3.07 -5.02
CA SER A 390 11.22 4.10 -5.24
C SER A 390 10.96 5.40 -4.47
N ALA A 391 9.71 5.88 -4.44
CA ALA A 391 9.32 7.04 -3.63
C ALA A 391 9.61 6.80 -2.14
N GLN A 392 9.26 5.62 -1.62
CA GLN A 392 9.53 5.24 -0.24
C GLN A 392 11.04 5.14 0.06
N ALA A 393 11.79 4.47 -0.80
CA ALA A 393 13.23 4.33 -0.67
C ALA A 393 13.90 5.71 -0.61
N GLN A 394 13.57 6.60 -1.54
CA GLN A 394 14.13 7.95 -1.57
C GLN A 394 13.74 8.79 -0.35
N ALA A 395 12.49 8.71 0.10
CA ALA A 395 12.05 9.36 1.34
C ALA A 395 12.84 8.87 2.56
N ALA A 396 13.02 7.56 2.69
CA ALA A 396 13.80 6.97 3.78
C ALA A 396 15.27 7.40 3.72
N ARG A 397 15.89 7.39 2.53
CA ARG A 397 17.28 7.88 2.34
C ARG A 397 17.46 9.31 2.79
N ARG A 398 16.56 10.19 2.35
CA ARG A 398 16.61 11.62 2.70
C ARG A 398 16.46 11.83 4.21
N PHE A 399 15.54 11.09 4.85
CA PHE A 399 15.28 11.21 6.28
C PHE A 399 16.41 10.63 7.15
N LEU A 400 16.94 9.47 6.78
CA LEU A 400 17.95 8.74 7.57
C LEU A 400 19.39 9.19 7.26
N GLY A 401 19.61 9.76 6.08
CA GLY A 401 20.91 10.26 5.63
C GLY A 401 21.80 9.22 4.97
N ASP A 402 21.31 8.00 4.69
CA ASP A 402 22.05 6.92 4.03
C ASP A 402 21.13 5.97 3.24
N ASP A 403 21.69 4.90 2.67
CA ASP A 403 20.97 3.90 1.87
C ASP A 403 20.65 2.61 2.65
N ILE A 404 20.75 2.60 3.99
CA ILE A 404 20.66 1.39 4.81
C ILE A 404 19.20 0.97 5.02
N LEU A 405 18.91 -0.30 4.75
CA LEU A 405 17.65 -0.96 5.10
C LEU A 405 17.86 -2.09 6.11
N ASP A 406 18.95 -2.86 5.96
CA ASP A 406 19.34 -4.00 6.80
C ASP A 406 18.18 -4.94 7.15
N TRP A 407 17.50 -5.45 6.11
CA TRP A 407 16.34 -6.31 6.29
C TRP A 407 16.57 -7.71 5.75
N THR A 408 16.43 -8.70 6.63
CA THR A 408 16.29 -10.12 6.24
C THR A 408 14.90 -10.64 6.58
N HIS A 409 14.27 -11.28 5.60
CA HIS A 409 12.95 -11.90 5.73
C HIS A 409 13.03 -13.39 5.35
N ALA A 410 12.62 -14.26 6.28
CA ALA A 410 12.63 -15.71 6.07
C ALA A 410 11.33 -16.16 5.39
N ILE A 411 11.47 -16.99 4.35
CA ILE A 411 10.37 -17.59 3.61
C ILE A 411 10.50 -19.12 3.74
N PRO A 412 9.64 -19.79 4.53
CA PRO A 412 9.69 -21.23 4.66
C PRO A 412 9.33 -21.94 3.35
N ALA A 413 9.82 -23.16 3.15
CA ALA A 413 9.49 -24.00 2.01
C ALA A 413 7.96 -24.18 1.83
N GLY A 414 7.49 -24.12 0.59
CA GLY A 414 6.10 -24.36 0.20
C GLY A 414 5.09 -23.28 0.62
N THR A 415 5.54 -22.07 0.99
CA THR A 415 4.67 -20.99 1.50
C THR A 415 4.15 -20.01 0.46
N ALA A 416 4.59 -20.08 -0.80
CA ALA A 416 4.04 -19.26 -1.88
C ALA A 416 2.54 -19.54 -2.05
N GLN A 417 1.76 -18.48 -2.24
CA GLN A 417 0.30 -18.53 -2.37
C GLN A 417 -0.14 -19.06 -3.75
N THR A 418 0.64 -18.79 -4.80
CA THR A 418 0.34 -19.21 -6.18
C THR A 418 0.63 -20.70 -6.39
N GLU A 419 1.68 -21.23 -5.74
CA GLU A 419 2.11 -22.63 -5.83
C GLU A 419 2.32 -23.23 -4.43
N PRO A 420 1.24 -23.36 -3.62
CA PRO A 420 1.33 -23.78 -2.24
C PRO A 420 1.82 -25.21 -2.10
N GLY A 421 2.73 -25.43 -1.14
CA GLY A 421 3.40 -26.71 -0.92
C GLY A 421 4.48 -27.06 -1.95
N LEU A 422 4.71 -26.21 -2.95
CA LEU A 422 5.72 -26.43 -4.00
C LEU A 422 6.80 -25.36 -4.00
N VAL A 423 6.43 -24.09 -3.87
CA VAL A 423 7.36 -22.96 -3.96
C VAL A 423 7.43 -22.22 -2.61
N PRO A 424 8.63 -21.85 -2.14
CA PRO A 424 9.92 -22.35 -2.62
C PRO A 424 10.13 -23.82 -2.23
N ALA A 425 10.96 -24.55 -2.97
CA ALA A 425 11.24 -25.96 -2.67
C ALA A 425 12.02 -26.14 -1.35
N ASP A 426 12.86 -25.16 -1.00
CA ASP A 426 13.64 -25.09 0.22
C ASP A 426 13.37 -23.76 0.95
N ASP A 427 13.70 -23.69 2.24
CA ASP A 427 13.63 -22.43 2.99
C ASP A 427 14.53 -21.37 2.35
N LEU A 428 13.97 -20.18 2.09
CA LEU A 428 14.69 -19.04 1.55
C LEU A 428 14.84 -17.92 2.58
N LYS A 429 15.85 -17.06 2.36
CA LYS A 429 16.01 -15.79 3.06
C LYS A 429 16.19 -14.69 2.03
N LEU A 430 15.27 -13.74 2.03
CA LEU A 430 15.38 -12.53 1.23
C LEU A 430 16.12 -11.48 2.06
N THR A 431 17.24 -10.97 1.57
CA THR A 431 18.07 -9.99 2.27
C THR A 431 18.26 -8.76 1.42
N TRP A 432 17.95 -7.59 1.99
CA TRP A 432 18.21 -6.28 1.42
C TRP A 432 19.02 -5.45 2.42
N GLU A 433 20.32 -5.34 2.16
CA GLU A 433 21.20 -4.45 2.95
C GLU A 433 20.84 -2.98 2.71
N THR A 434 20.41 -2.65 1.48
CA THR A 434 20.13 -1.28 1.07
C THR A 434 18.74 -1.07 0.47
N TRP A 435 18.26 0.17 0.54
CA TRP A 435 17.06 0.60 -0.16
C TRP A 435 17.20 0.46 -1.68
N THR A 436 18.41 0.65 -2.22
CA THR A 436 18.71 0.45 -3.65
C THR A 436 18.46 -1.01 -4.07
N ALA A 437 18.91 -1.98 -3.28
CA ALA A 437 18.64 -3.38 -3.58
C ALA A 437 17.13 -3.68 -3.51
N PHE A 438 16.44 -3.14 -2.50
CA PHE A 438 15.01 -3.32 -2.30
C PHE A 438 14.16 -2.76 -3.45
N GLU A 439 14.40 -1.52 -3.89
CA GLU A 439 13.61 -0.92 -4.98
C GLU A 439 13.88 -1.59 -6.34
N ASN A 440 15.12 -2.04 -6.58
CA ASN A 440 15.47 -2.78 -7.80
C ASN A 440 14.79 -4.15 -7.85
N ASP A 441 14.77 -4.90 -6.75
CA ASP A 441 14.02 -6.15 -6.67
C ASP A 441 12.51 -5.91 -6.78
N CYS A 442 11.99 -4.84 -6.17
CA CYS A 442 10.59 -4.45 -6.33
C CYS A 442 10.24 -4.20 -7.81
N ALA A 443 11.08 -3.46 -8.54
CA ALA A 443 10.92 -3.21 -9.96
C ALA A 443 10.97 -4.51 -10.79
N ALA A 444 12.03 -5.31 -10.61
CA ALA A 444 12.24 -6.54 -11.36
C ALA A 444 11.14 -7.57 -11.11
N SER A 445 10.61 -7.62 -9.88
CA SER A 445 9.51 -8.51 -9.50
C SER A 445 8.26 -8.35 -10.36
N ARG A 446 7.99 -7.14 -10.89
CA ARG A 446 6.81 -6.90 -11.75
C ARG A 446 6.97 -7.51 -13.14
N VAL A 447 8.19 -7.56 -13.63
CA VAL A 447 8.54 -8.23 -14.88
C VAL A 447 8.49 -9.74 -14.69
N TRP A 448 9.12 -10.27 -13.64
CA TRP A 448 9.07 -11.70 -13.31
C TRP A 448 7.62 -12.19 -13.14
N ALA A 449 6.79 -11.38 -12.48
CA ALA A 449 5.37 -11.66 -12.30
C ALA A 449 4.54 -11.67 -13.60
N GLY A 450 5.07 -11.15 -14.72
CA GLY A 450 4.35 -11.03 -15.98
C GLY A 450 3.29 -9.92 -16.00
N VAL A 451 3.40 -8.90 -15.14
CA VAL A 451 2.38 -7.84 -15.01
C VAL A 451 2.83 -6.45 -15.47
N ALA A 452 4.12 -6.29 -15.80
CA ALA A 452 4.71 -5.06 -16.31
C ALA A 452 5.82 -5.34 -17.33
N PHE A 453 6.08 -4.39 -18.22
CA PHE A 453 7.18 -4.46 -19.17
C PHE A 453 8.52 -3.99 -18.54
N PRO A 454 9.67 -4.50 -18.99
CA PRO A 454 10.98 -4.05 -18.49
C PRO A 454 11.22 -2.55 -18.62
N ALA A 455 10.90 -1.97 -19.78
CA ALA A 455 11.01 -0.53 -20.00
C ALA A 455 10.09 0.28 -19.05
N THR A 456 8.87 -0.20 -18.80
CA THR A 456 7.96 0.44 -17.84
C THR A 456 8.59 0.54 -16.44
N VAL A 457 9.16 -0.54 -15.93
CA VAL A 457 9.74 -0.52 -14.58
C VAL A 457 11.01 0.34 -14.52
N GLN A 458 11.80 0.38 -15.60
CA GLN A 458 12.97 1.26 -15.71
C GLN A 458 12.57 2.75 -15.65
N ASP A 459 11.53 3.15 -16.37
CA ASP A 459 11.03 4.53 -16.38
C ASP A 459 10.37 4.92 -15.03
N SER A 460 9.80 3.94 -14.35
CA SER A 460 9.04 4.17 -13.11
C SER A 460 9.92 4.42 -11.88
N ILE A 461 11.17 3.94 -11.86
CA ILE A 461 12.11 4.18 -10.75
C ILE A 461 12.41 5.69 -10.60
N PRO A 462 13.03 6.37 -11.60
CA PRO A 462 13.32 7.80 -11.46
C PRO A 462 12.05 8.64 -11.34
N PHE A 463 10.93 8.21 -11.93
CA PHE A 463 9.64 8.87 -11.75
C PHE A 463 9.16 8.82 -10.28
N GLY A 464 9.32 7.69 -9.58
CA GLY A 464 8.92 7.56 -8.19
C GLY A 464 9.82 8.32 -7.21
N ALA A 465 11.14 8.28 -7.42
CA ALA A 465 12.12 8.83 -6.49
C ALA A 465 11.86 10.31 -6.10
N GLN A 466 11.48 11.15 -7.07
CA GLN A 466 11.24 12.59 -6.83
C GLN A 466 10.17 12.88 -5.76
N PHE A 467 9.18 12.00 -5.59
CA PHE A 467 8.15 12.16 -4.56
C PHE A 467 8.69 11.88 -3.16
N GLY A 468 9.77 11.10 -3.05
CA GLY A 468 10.50 10.90 -1.80
C GLY A 468 11.18 12.18 -1.32
N ASP A 469 11.78 12.93 -2.24
CA ASP A 469 12.41 14.23 -1.96
C ASP A 469 11.37 15.26 -1.50
N LEU A 470 10.26 15.37 -2.23
CA LEU A 470 9.16 16.27 -1.91
C LEU A 470 8.52 15.98 -0.54
N ALA A 471 8.29 14.70 -0.24
CA ALA A 471 7.72 14.29 1.03
C ALA A 471 8.67 14.56 2.21
N HIS A 472 9.97 14.27 2.04
CA HIS A 472 10.97 14.60 3.05
C HIS A 472 11.01 16.10 3.31
N GLU A 473 11.09 16.93 2.27
CA GLU A 473 11.12 18.40 2.43
C GLU A 473 9.86 18.93 3.10
N PHE A 474 8.70 18.36 2.78
CA PHE A 474 7.43 18.72 3.41
C PHE A 474 7.42 18.37 4.90
N ILE A 475 7.69 17.10 5.26
CA ILE A 475 7.66 16.66 6.65
C ILE A 475 8.77 17.31 7.47
N GLN A 476 9.95 17.53 6.91
CA GLN A 476 11.06 18.20 7.60
C GLN A 476 10.68 19.63 8.00
N ARG A 477 10.02 20.41 7.13
CA ARG A 477 9.47 21.73 7.51
C ARG A 477 8.50 21.65 8.68
N HIS A 478 7.67 20.61 8.72
CA HIS A 478 6.76 20.37 9.84
C HIS A 478 7.49 19.97 11.13
N ILE A 479 8.56 19.18 11.06
CA ILE A 479 9.41 18.81 12.20
C ILE A 479 10.13 20.05 12.76
N ASP A 480 10.67 20.89 11.88
CA ASP A 480 11.42 22.10 12.26
C ASP A 480 10.49 23.22 12.76
N GLY A 481 9.19 23.13 12.46
CA GLY A 481 8.20 24.14 12.79
C GLY A 481 8.21 25.33 11.83
N ASP A 482 8.80 25.16 10.65
CA ASP A 482 8.92 26.16 9.58
C ASP A 482 7.76 26.03 8.57
N THR A 483 6.53 26.00 9.09
CA THR A 483 5.32 25.74 8.29
C THR A 483 4.74 26.98 7.61
N GLY A 484 5.40 28.14 7.71
CA GLY A 484 5.08 29.37 6.97
C GLY A 484 3.59 29.76 6.95
N HIS A 485 3.19 30.69 7.82
CA HIS A 485 1.93 31.42 7.63
C HIS A 485 2.14 32.62 6.68
#